data_AF-A0A2V6T1F4-F1
#
_entry.id   AF-A0A2V6T1F4-F1
#
_cell.length_a   1.000
_cell.length_b   1.000
_cell.length_c   1.000
_cell.angle_alpha   90.00
_cell.angle_beta   90.00
_cell.angle_gamma   90.00
#
_symmetry.space_group_name_H-M   'P 1'
#
loop_
_entity.id
_entity.type
_entity.pdbx_description
1 polymer ?
#
loop_
_entity_poly.entity_id
_entity_poly.type
_entity_poly.pdbx_seq_one_letter_code
_entity_poly.pdbx_strand_id
1 'polypeptide(L)'
;MTMSMSGRSPIRIAGVGGALIVASLLAASSESPAWADVVILANGDHVSGELQVSELQVVTPENVVRFEPAALAGVTLGTVSGDVVELRTGRTITGLVVEATYSIRLESGQTIVLTRHQVAELRFRSRR
;
A
#
# COMPACT_ATOMS: atom_id res chain seq x y z
N MET A 1 48.73 -24.50 -36.87
CA MET A 1 47.54 -24.07 -37.64
C MET A 1 46.36 -24.46 -36.75
N THR A 2 45.65 -23.58 -36.07
CA THR A 2 44.98 -22.37 -36.55
C THR A 2 44.51 -21.57 -35.33
N MET A 3 44.62 -20.25 -35.43
CA MET A 3 43.79 -19.29 -34.71
C MET A 3 43.05 -18.53 -35.80
N SER A 4 41.73 -18.40 -35.72
CA SER A 4 40.99 -17.14 -35.96
C SER A 4 39.52 -17.39 -36.36
N MET A 5 38.65 -16.90 -35.47
CA MET A 5 37.40 -16.14 -35.66
C MET A 5 36.22 -16.62 -36.53
N SER A 6 35.07 -16.16 -36.03
CA SER A 6 33.80 -15.87 -36.71
C SER A 6 32.88 -17.09 -36.82
N GLY A 7 31.64 -17.08 -36.32
CA GLY A 7 30.74 -15.97 -36.04
C GLY A 7 29.38 -16.29 -36.68
N ARG A 8 28.34 -16.32 -35.84
CA ARG A 8 26.89 -16.31 -36.13
C ARG A 8 26.16 -17.65 -36.37
N SER A 9 25.18 -17.86 -35.50
CA SER A 9 24.17 -18.92 -35.39
C SER A 9 23.25 -19.07 -36.62
N PRO A 10 22.47 -20.17 -36.66
CA PRO A 10 21.07 -20.01 -36.25
C PRO A 10 20.52 -21.13 -35.34
N ILE A 11 19.87 -20.68 -34.27
CA ILE A 11 18.58 -21.10 -33.72
C ILE A 11 18.10 -22.52 -34.08
N ARG A 12 17.97 -23.36 -33.04
CA ARG A 12 16.99 -24.46 -33.01
C ARG A 12 16.04 -24.23 -31.84
N ILE A 13 14.89 -23.64 -32.14
CA ILE A 13 13.71 -23.75 -31.27
C ILE A 13 13.10 -25.12 -31.57
N ALA A 14 13.14 -26.00 -30.58
CA ALA A 14 12.27 -27.16 -30.49
C ALA A 14 11.66 -27.13 -29.08
N GLY A 15 10.37 -26.77 -29.00
CA GLY A 15 9.55 -27.05 -27.82
C GLY A 15 9.49 -28.56 -27.57
N VAL A 16 9.06 -29.07 -26.43
CA VAL A 16 8.08 -28.61 -25.45
C VAL A 16 8.37 -29.36 -24.15
N GLY A 17 8.25 -28.71 -23.01
CA GLY A 17 8.30 -29.38 -21.70
C GLY A 17 8.50 -28.35 -20.61
N GLY A 18 7.41 -27.93 -19.98
CA GLY A 18 7.37 -26.85 -19.00
C GLY A 18 8.42 -27.00 -17.91
N ALA A 19 9.47 -26.20 -17.99
CA ALA A 19 10.39 -25.97 -16.90
C ALA A 19 9.99 -24.65 -16.25
N LEU A 20 9.57 -24.75 -14.99
CA LEU A 20 9.33 -23.64 -14.07
C LEU A 20 10.35 -22.53 -14.32
N ILE A 21 9.88 -21.37 -14.79
CA ILE A 21 10.62 -20.14 -14.55
C ILE A 21 10.47 -19.91 -13.04
N VAL A 22 11.51 -20.28 -12.28
CA VAL A 22 11.72 -19.74 -10.94
C VAL A 22 12.02 -18.26 -11.15
N ALA A 23 10.96 -17.48 -11.34
CA ALA A 23 11.03 -16.05 -11.14
C ALA A 23 11.34 -15.89 -9.66
N SER A 24 12.60 -15.62 -9.34
CA SER A 24 13.01 -15.08 -8.05
C SER A 24 12.25 -13.78 -7.87
N LEU A 25 11.02 -13.87 -7.37
CA LEU A 25 10.25 -12.75 -6.90
C LEU A 25 11.01 -12.27 -5.68
N LEU A 26 11.86 -11.26 -5.88
CA LEU A 26 12.39 -10.47 -4.80
C LEU A 26 11.19 -9.99 -4.00
N ALA A 27 10.94 -10.66 -2.87
CA ALA A 27 10.19 -10.08 -1.79
C ALA A 27 11.03 -8.86 -1.38
N ALA A 28 10.74 -7.72 -2.01
CA ALA A 28 11.04 -6.44 -1.44
C ALA A 28 10.27 -6.43 -0.13
N SER A 29 10.93 -6.86 0.95
CA SER A 29 10.56 -6.50 2.29
C SER A 29 10.63 -4.99 2.31
N SER A 30 9.52 -4.36 1.93
CA SER A 30 9.25 -2.96 2.18
C SER A 30 9.10 -2.85 3.69
N GLU A 31 10.23 -2.84 4.39
CA GLU A 31 10.32 -2.22 5.70
C GLU A 31 9.88 -0.78 5.48
N SER A 32 8.59 -0.55 5.70
CA SER A 32 8.00 0.76 5.54
C SER A 32 8.79 1.75 6.37
N PRO A 33 9.27 2.86 5.78
CA PRO A 33 10.11 3.79 6.50
C PRO A 33 9.40 4.29 7.75
N ALA A 34 10.08 4.28 8.91
CA ALA A 34 9.49 4.73 10.18
C ALA A 34 9.01 6.20 10.16
N TRP A 35 9.48 6.98 9.19
CA TRP A 35 9.07 8.35 8.96
C TRP A 35 7.83 8.49 8.07
N ALA A 36 7.35 7.42 7.42
CA ALA A 36 6.27 7.47 6.43
C ALA A 36 4.97 6.85 6.96
N ASP A 37 3.84 7.42 6.56
CA ASP A 37 2.54 6.74 6.63
C ASP A 37 2.52 5.65 5.54
N VAL A 38 1.85 4.53 5.82
CA VAL A 38 1.78 3.38 4.91
C VAL A 38 0.35 3.17 4.49
N VAL A 39 0.13 3.07 3.18
CA VAL A 39 -1.18 2.78 2.61
C VAL A 39 -1.11 1.45 1.90
N ILE A 40 -1.89 0.50 2.39
CA ILE A 40 -2.05 -0.82 1.82
C ILE A 40 -3.23 -0.74 0.86
N LEU A 41 -2.97 -1.04 -0.40
CA LEU A 41 -3.96 -1.01 -1.46
C LEU A 41 -4.82 -2.28 -1.45
N ALA A 42 -6.00 -2.22 -2.05
CA ALA A 42 -6.92 -3.35 -2.18
C ALA A 42 -6.34 -4.54 -2.97
N ASN A 43 -5.33 -4.30 -3.80
CA ASN A 43 -4.60 -5.34 -4.52
C ASN A 43 -3.43 -5.94 -3.71
N GLY A 44 -3.20 -5.47 -2.48
CA GLY A 44 -2.11 -5.90 -1.61
C GLY A 44 -0.80 -5.13 -1.76
N ASP A 45 -0.72 -4.17 -2.69
CA ASP A 45 0.47 -3.32 -2.84
C ASP A 45 0.58 -2.32 -1.69
N HIS A 46 1.79 -1.92 -1.35
CA HIS A 46 2.06 -0.95 -0.29
C HIS A 46 2.64 0.34 -0.88
N VAL A 47 2.03 1.48 -0.51
CA VAL A 47 2.54 2.81 -0.79
C VAL A 47 3.03 3.42 0.52
N SER A 48 4.28 3.87 0.56
CA SER A 48 4.81 4.62 1.70
C SER A 48 4.98 6.10 1.32
N GLY A 49 4.50 7.00 2.16
CA GLY A 49 4.63 8.45 1.97
C GLY A 49 3.99 9.23 3.10
N GLU A 50 3.84 10.54 2.94
CA GLU A 50 3.07 11.35 3.88
C GLU A 50 1.62 11.43 3.44
N LEU A 51 0.70 10.90 4.26
CA LEU A 51 -0.72 11.02 4.01
C LEU A 51 -1.17 12.46 4.29
N GLN A 52 -1.64 13.14 3.25
CA GLN A 52 -2.14 14.52 3.28
C GLN A 52 -3.61 14.52 3.70
N VAL A 53 -3.89 14.05 4.92
CA VAL A 53 -5.23 14.08 5.50
C VAL A 53 -5.21 14.94 6.75
N SER A 54 -6.12 15.92 6.85
CA SER A 54 -6.17 16.83 8.00
C SER A 54 -7.03 16.26 9.12
N GLU A 55 -8.13 15.62 8.77
CA GLU A 55 -9.10 15.04 9.69
C GLU A 55 -9.79 13.87 8.99
N LEU A 56 -10.09 12.82 9.75
CA LEU A 56 -10.83 11.66 9.28
C LEU A 56 -12.19 11.62 9.97
N GLN A 57 -13.26 11.66 9.18
CA GLN A 57 -14.63 11.64 9.68
C GLN A 57 -15.20 10.23 9.61
N VAL A 58 -15.71 9.73 10.74
CA VAL A 58 -16.28 8.40 10.90
C VAL A 58 -17.72 8.52 11.34
N VAL A 59 -18.63 8.01 10.52
CA VAL A 59 -20.05 7.90 10.84
C VAL A 59 -20.27 6.60 11.59
N THR A 60 -20.61 6.70 12.87
CA THR A 60 -21.06 5.56 13.68
C THR A 60 -22.59 5.59 13.79
N PRO A 61 -23.25 4.50 14.23
CA PRO A 61 -24.71 4.49 14.39
C PRO A 61 -25.24 5.58 15.33
N GLU A 62 -24.46 6.00 16.31
CA GLU A 62 -24.88 6.95 17.34
C GLU A 62 -24.47 8.39 17.02
N ASN A 63 -23.34 8.61 16.34
CA ASN A 63 -22.81 9.94 16.07
C ASN A 63 -21.77 9.96 14.94
N VAL A 64 -21.49 11.16 14.41
CA VAL A 64 -20.33 11.42 13.56
C VAL A 64 -19.15 11.85 14.43
N VAL A 65 -18.05 11.10 14.36
CA VAL A 65 -16.83 11.37 15.13
C VAL A 65 -15.72 11.80 14.19
N ARG A 66 -14.90 12.72 14.65
CA ARG A 66 -13.80 13.30 13.88
C ARG A 66 -12.48 12.97 14.56
N PHE A 67 -11.52 12.49 13.78
CA PHE A 67 -10.21 12.10 14.29
C PHE A 67 -9.11 12.84 13.57
N GLU A 68 -8.20 13.42 14.34
CA GLU A 68 -6.94 13.89 13.80
C GLU A 68 -6.01 12.71 13.49
N PRO A 69 -5.22 12.77 12.40
CA PRO A 69 -4.25 11.73 12.04
C PRO A 69 -3.26 11.40 13.17
N ALA A 70 -2.97 12.37 14.04
CA ALA A 70 -2.09 12.19 15.19
C ALA A 70 -2.69 11.26 16.27
N ALA A 71 -4.01 11.15 16.35
CA ALA A 71 -4.69 10.23 17.27
C ALA A 71 -4.84 8.81 16.69
N LEU A 72 -4.65 8.65 15.38
CA LEU A 72 -4.83 7.40 14.66
C LEU A 72 -3.55 6.56 14.66
N ALA A 73 -3.73 5.25 14.83
CA ALA A 73 -2.72 4.23 14.58
C ALA A 73 -2.94 3.62 13.20
N GLY A 74 -4.19 3.32 12.86
CA GLY A 74 -4.56 2.74 11.57
C GLY A 74 -6.04 2.86 11.25
N VAL A 75 -6.38 2.63 9.99
CA VAL A 75 -7.75 2.59 9.48
C VAL A 75 -7.84 1.46 8.47
N THR A 76 -8.68 0.46 8.73
CA THR A 76 -9.01 -0.61 7.78
C THR A 76 -10.35 -0.30 7.12
N LEU A 77 -10.38 -0.27 5.79
CA LEU A 77 -11.56 0.07 5.02
C LEU A 77 -12.25 -1.18 4.47
N GLY A 78 -13.59 -1.14 4.40
CA GLY A 78 -14.37 -2.15 3.69
C GLY A 78 -14.43 -3.52 4.37
N THR A 79 -14.29 -3.58 5.70
CA THR A 79 -14.54 -4.84 6.44
C THR A 79 -16.03 -5.20 6.41
N VAL A 80 -16.36 -6.45 6.73
CA VAL A 80 -17.74 -6.96 6.74
C VAL A 80 -18.66 -6.13 7.66
N SER A 81 -18.12 -5.56 8.74
CA SER A 81 -18.87 -4.79 9.73
C SER A 81 -18.77 -3.26 9.56
N GLY A 82 -18.13 -2.80 8.49
CA GLY A 82 -17.81 -1.38 8.26
C GLY A 82 -16.31 -1.11 8.26
N ASP A 83 -15.91 0.15 8.28
CA ASP A 83 -14.52 0.53 8.45
C ASP A 83 -14.13 0.45 9.93
N VAL A 84 -12.88 0.12 10.19
CA VAL A 84 -12.32 -0.04 11.52
C VAL A 84 -11.23 1.00 11.70
N VAL A 85 -11.41 1.88 12.67
CA VAL A 85 -10.45 2.94 13.03
C VAL A 85 -9.76 2.56 14.32
N GLU A 86 -8.46 2.37 14.27
CA GLU A 86 -7.61 2.08 15.42
C GLU A 86 -6.96 3.37 15.92
N LEU A 87 -7.20 3.70 17.18
CA LEU A 87 -6.61 4.84 17.86
C LEU A 87 -5.28 4.44 18.50
N ARG A 88 -4.35 5.37 18.62
CA ARG A 88 -3.07 5.13 19.32
C ARG A 88 -3.22 4.77 20.80
N THR A 89 -4.39 5.04 21.39
CA THR A 89 -4.73 4.59 22.75
C THR A 89 -4.97 3.07 22.84
N GLY A 90 -4.98 2.35 21.70
CA GLY A 90 -5.33 0.94 21.60
C GLY A 90 -6.85 0.69 21.51
N ARG A 91 -7.65 1.75 21.44
CA ARG A 91 -9.11 1.65 21.26
C ARG A 91 -9.45 1.54 19.77
N THR A 92 -10.49 0.79 19.47
CA THR A 92 -11.00 0.62 18.11
C THR A 92 -12.41 1.16 18.01
N ILE A 93 -12.72 1.79 16.86
CA ILE A 93 -14.03 2.34 16.55
C ILE A 93 -14.46 1.80 15.19
N THR A 94 -15.65 1.23 15.14
CA THR A 94 -16.23 0.73 13.89
C THR A 94 -17.27 1.70 13.37
N GLY A 95 -17.20 2.05 12.09
CA GLY A 95 -18.12 2.98 11.44
C GLY A 95 -17.86 3.11 9.94
N LEU A 96 -18.40 4.13 9.31
CA LEU A 96 -18.13 4.44 7.90
C LEU A 96 -17.24 5.67 7.81
N VAL A 97 -16.04 5.52 7.27
CA VAL A 97 -15.17 6.64 6.93
C VAL A 97 -15.73 7.33 5.68
N VAL A 98 -16.08 8.60 5.78
CA VAL A 98 -16.72 9.33 4.67
C VAL A 98 -15.72 9.83 3.62
N GLU A 99 -14.42 9.69 3.89
CA GLU A 99 -13.38 10.14 2.99
C GLU A 99 -13.41 9.38 1.66
N ALA A 100 -13.53 10.13 0.56
CA ALA A 100 -13.66 9.57 -0.78
C ALA A 100 -12.30 9.29 -1.44
N THR A 101 -11.28 10.07 -1.09
CA THR A 101 -9.94 10.01 -1.69
C THR A 101 -8.84 10.23 -0.65
N TYR A 102 -7.69 9.60 -0.89
CA TYR A 102 -6.52 9.67 -0.03
C TYR A 102 -5.33 10.17 -0.85
N SER A 103 -4.79 11.32 -0.47
CA SER A 103 -3.63 11.93 -1.14
C SER A 103 -2.37 11.58 -0.37
N ILE A 104 -1.38 10.98 -1.04
CA ILE A 104 -0.13 10.55 -0.41
C ILE A 104 1.02 11.24 -1.14
N ARG A 105 1.85 11.97 -0.41
CA ARG A 105 3.08 12.57 -0.92
C ARG A 105 4.23 11.60 -0.74
N LEU A 106 4.79 11.12 -1.84
CA LEU A 106 5.93 10.21 -1.86
C LEU A 106 7.24 10.95 -1.51
N GLU A 107 8.29 10.20 -1.20
CA GLU A 107 9.63 10.74 -0.95
C GLU A 107 10.19 11.54 -2.13
N SER A 108 9.84 11.12 -3.36
CA SER A 108 10.19 11.83 -4.59
C SER A 108 9.56 13.22 -4.71
N GLY A 109 8.65 13.58 -3.80
CA GLY A 109 7.84 14.79 -3.84
C GLY A 109 6.59 14.68 -4.72
N GLN A 110 6.41 13.57 -5.44
CA GLN A 110 5.20 13.28 -6.20
C GLN A 110 4.02 13.02 -5.27
N THR A 111 2.87 13.60 -5.56
CA THR A 111 1.61 13.27 -4.86
C THR A 111 0.80 12.31 -5.70
N ILE A 112 0.42 11.18 -5.11
CA ILE A 112 -0.55 10.26 -5.69
C ILE A 112 -1.90 10.45 -5.01
N VAL A 113 -2.98 10.27 -5.75
CA VAL A 113 -4.34 10.33 -5.23
C VAL A 113 -4.98 8.97 -5.46
N LEU A 114 -5.42 8.35 -4.38
CA LEU A 114 -6.08 7.06 -4.37
C LEU A 114 -7.56 7.26 -4.05
N THR A 115 -8.43 6.53 -4.73
CA THR A 115 -9.84 6.46 -4.35
C THR A 115 -10.02 5.48 -3.19
N ARG A 116 -11.09 5.66 -2.42
CA ARG A 116 -11.45 4.77 -1.30
C ARG A 116 -11.43 3.28 -1.68
N HIS A 117 -11.90 2.91 -2.88
CA HIS A 117 -11.93 1.51 -3.33
C HIS A 117 -10.55 0.92 -3.62
N GLN A 118 -9.54 1.77 -3.82
CA GLN A 118 -8.17 1.33 -4.05
C GLN A 118 -7.41 1.11 -2.74
N VAL A 119 -7.96 1.54 -1.60
CA VAL A 119 -7.31 1.47 -0.29
C VAL A 119 -7.97 0.39 0.56
N ALA A 120 -7.17 -0.54 1.06
CA ALA A 120 -7.60 -1.53 2.05
C ALA A 120 -7.30 -1.04 3.48
N GLU A 121 -6.12 -0.47 3.70
CA GLU A 121 -5.70 -0.05 5.03
C GLU A 121 -4.78 1.17 4.97
N LEU A 122 -4.91 2.04 5.95
CA LEU A 122 -4.03 3.17 6.22
C LEU A 122 -3.34 2.91 7.56
N ARG A 123 -2.03 3.05 7.63
CA ARG A 123 -1.25 3.00 8.85
C ARG A 123 -0.53 4.31 9.04
N PHE A 124 -0.83 4.97 10.14
CA PHE A 124 -0.31 6.28 10.45
C PHE A 124 1.00 6.13 11.22
N ARG A 125 2.03 6.87 10.83
CA ARG A 125 3.28 6.94 11.58
C ARG A 125 3.01 7.54 12.96
N SER A 126 3.82 7.17 13.95
CA SER A 126 3.80 7.83 15.25
C SER A 126 4.42 9.24 15.15
N ARG A 127 3.58 10.26 14.94
CA ARG A 127 3.97 11.68 15.06
C ARG A 127 4.06 11.98 16.57
N ARG A 128 5.29 12.11 17.09
CA ARG A 128 5.59 12.57 18.46
C ARG A 128 5.49 14.08 18.56
#